data_AF-B8FF30-F1
#
_entry.id   AF-B8FF30-F1
#
_cell.length_a   1.000
_cell.length_b   1.000
_cell.length_c   1.000
_cell.angle_alpha   90.00
_cell.angle_beta   90.00
_cell.angle_gamma   90.00
#
_symmetry.space_group_name_H-M   'P 1'
#
loop_
_entity.id
_entity.type
_entity.pdbx_description
1 polymer ?
#
loop_
_entity_poly.entity_id
_entity_poly.type
_entity_poly.pdbx_seq_one_letter_code
_entity_poly.pdbx_strand_id
1 'polypeptide(L)'
;MDIVAANYLVAFRLYLNDGVPDAAKTVSRSGTKLNGPYLCQSRGVSLEVDADAENIELVGFEASITLPPNTRVDFWLSNNGGARWYLARPGRAFTFPTTGADLRWKAELHSLSPALTPRVEQVELFNIIPGDMNIDSFVDMEDLLLTLQIMTGKGSGRKASLQNEVYDDGKISAQEALFIMQKISGDS
;
A
#
# COMPACT_ATOMS: atom_id res chain seq x y z
N MET A 1 6.44 -9.90 5.22
CA MET A 1 6.12 -10.95 4.23
C MET A 1 6.91 -10.62 2.97
N ASP A 2 7.88 -11.46 2.61
CA ASP A 2 8.81 -11.22 1.49
C ASP A 2 8.33 -11.96 0.23
N ILE A 3 8.19 -11.23 -0.88
CA ILE A 3 7.94 -11.79 -2.21
C ILE A 3 9.21 -11.59 -3.04
N VAL A 4 9.91 -12.69 -3.26
CA VAL A 4 11.07 -12.75 -4.16
C VAL A 4 10.66 -13.47 -5.44
N ALA A 5 10.80 -12.79 -6.56
CA ALA A 5 10.85 -13.44 -7.85
C ALA A 5 12.33 -13.74 -8.14
N ALA A 6 12.69 -15.01 -8.27
CA ALA A 6 14.06 -15.41 -8.59
C ALA A 6 14.08 -16.24 -9.87
N ASN A 7 15.05 -15.96 -10.73
CA ASN A 7 15.34 -16.73 -11.93
C ASN A 7 16.53 -17.64 -11.62
N TYR A 8 16.29 -18.94 -11.41
CA TYR A 8 17.34 -19.96 -11.50
C TYR A 8 17.07 -20.76 -12.76
N LEU A 9 18.11 -21.02 -13.55
CA LEU A 9 18.13 -21.41 -14.97
C LEU A 9 17.23 -22.58 -15.44
N VAL A 10 16.34 -23.13 -14.62
CA VAL A 10 15.37 -24.17 -15.04
C VAL A 10 13.99 -24.10 -14.33
N ALA A 11 13.67 -23.10 -13.49
CA ALA A 11 12.33 -22.99 -12.88
C ALA A 11 11.98 -21.59 -12.37
N PHE A 12 10.76 -21.12 -12.67
CA PHE A 12 10.12 -20.01 -11.94
C PHE A 12 9.68 -20.52 -10.56
N ARG A 13 10.32 -20.03 -9.49
CA ARG A 13 9.90 -20.32 -8.12
C ARG A 13 9.36 -19.04 -7.48
N LEU A 14 8.09 -19.11 -7.08
CA LEU A 14 7.47 -18.10 -6.22
C LEU A 14 7.78 -18.50 -4.78
N TYR A 15 8.52 -17.65 -4.06
CA TYR A 15 8.72 -17.80 -2.63
C TYR A 15 7.68 -16.94 -1.91
N LEU A 16 6.76 -17.58 -1.19
CA LEU A 16 5.88 -16.92 -0.23
C LEU A 16 6.48 -17.20 1.15
N ASN A 17 7.00 -16.17 1.82
CA ASN A 17 7.42 -16.29 3.22
C ASN A 17 6.21 -16.00 4.12
N ASP A 18 5.70 -17.03 4.80
CA ASP A 18 4.52 -16.99 5.68
C ASP A 18 4.85 -16.58 7.13
N GLY A 19 6.06 -16.10 7.39
CA GLY A 19 6.46 -15.65 8.73
C GLY A 19 6.94 -16.77 9.65
N VAL A 20 7.04 -18.02 9.16
CA VAL A 20 7.75 -19.09 9.87
C VAL A 20 9.25 -19.01 9.50
N PRO A 21 10.17 -18.83 10.48
CA PRO A 21 11.58 -18.58 10.20
C PRO A 21 12.31 -19.72 9.46
N ASP A 22 11.68 -20.89 9.28
CA ASP A 22 12.32 -22.10 8.73
C ASP A 22 11.59 -22.78 7.55
N ALA A 23 10.59 -22.17 6.91
CA ALA A 23 9.92 -22.82 5.78
C ALA A 23 9.50 -21.88 4.64
N ALA A 24 10.42 -21.60 3.72
CA ALA A 24 10.06 -21.05 2.42
C ALA A 24 9.23 -22.08 1.62
N LYS A 25 7.90 -21.93 1.62
CA LYS A 25 7.00 -22.85 0.91
C LYS A 25 7.14 -22.64 -0.60
N THR A 26 7.80 -23.58 -1.27
CA THR A 26 8.09 -23.51 -2.71
C THR A 26 6.83 -23.87 -3.51
N VAL A 27 6.20 -22.88 -4.17
CA VAL A 27 5.20 -23.18 -5.21
C VAL A 27 5.93 -23.31 -6.54
N SER A 28 6.14 -24.55 -6.98
CA SER A 28 6.74 -24.86 -8.29
C SER A 28 5.65 -25.29 -9.27
N ARG A 29 5.37 -24.47 -10.28
CA ARG A 29 4.52 -24.89 -11.40
C ARG A 29 5.43 -25.47 -12.48
N SER A 30 5.54 -26.79 -12.52
CA SER A 30 6.30 -27.50 -13.55
C SER A 30 5.52 -27.49 -14.87
N GLY A 31 6.16 -26.99 -15.94
CA GLY A 31 5.73 -27.23 -17.32
C GLY A 31 5.21 -26.00 -18.06
N THR A 32 6.11 -25.36 -18.83
CA THR A 32 5.99 -25.12 -20.28
C THR A 32 7.24 -24.35 -20.73
N LYS A 33 7.96 -24.84 -21.74
CA LYS A 33 9.03 -24.08 -22.40
C LYS A 33 8.42 -22.82 -23.03
N LEU A 34 8.77 -21.65 -22.50
CA LEU A 34 8.40 -20.37 -23.11
C LEU A 34 9.48 -20.00 -24.15
N ASN A 35 9.20 -20.22 -25.42
CA ASN A 35 10.00 -19.70 -26.54
C ASN A 35 9.60 -18.24 -26.79
N GLY A 36 10.23 -17.30 -26.10
CA GLY A 36 10.04 -15.85 -26.23
C GLY A 36 11.08 -15.10 -25.39
N PRO A 37 11.28 -13.78 -25.59
CA PRO A 37 12.18 -13.01 -24.74
C PRO A 37 11.80 -13.22 -23.27
N TYR A 38 12.77 -13.56 -22.43
CA TYR A 38 12.59 -13.89 -21.02
C TYR A 38 12.01 -12.71 -20.25
N LEU A 39 10.69 -12.56 -20.24
CA LEU A 39 9.98 -11.67 -19.33
C LEU A 39 9.76 -12.45 -18.02
N CYS A 40 10.63 -12.22 -17.04
CA CYS A 40 10.42 -12.72 -15.69
C CYS A 40 9.32 -11.88 -15.04
N GLN A 41 8.07 -12.31 -15.24
CA GLN A 41 6.92 -11.78 -14.53
C GLN A 41 6.59 -12.71 -13.37
N SER A 42 6.47 -12.15 -12.17
CA SER A 42 6.03 -12.87 -10.98
C SER A 42 4.91 -12.11 -10.31
N ARG A 43 4.04 -12.83 -9.60
CA ARG A 43 2.85 -12.27 -8.96
C ARG A 43 2.74 -12.78 -7.54
N GLY A 44 2.64 -11.86 -6.59
CA GLY A 44 2.20 -12.14 -5.23
C GLY A 44 0.81 -11.57 -4.99
N VAL A 45 -0.03 -12.30 -4.25
CA VAL A 45 -1.37 -11.86 -3.85
C VAL A 45 -1.52 -12.17 -2.36
N SER A 46 -2.09 -11.24 -1.62
CA SER A 46 -2.40 -11.42 -0.21
C SER A 46 -3.55 -12.40 0.00
N LEU A 47 -3.65 -12.90 1.23
CA LEU A 47 -4.93 -13.34 1.76
C LEU A 47 -5.79 -12.11 2.10
N GLU A 48 -7.00 -12.35 2.60
CA GLU A 48 -7.82 -11.31 3.21
C GLU A 48 -7.01 -10.62 4.32
N VAL A 49 -6.89 -9.29 4.23
CA VAL A 49 -6.09 -8.46 5.15
C VAL A 49 -6.96 -7.87 6.25
N ASP A 50 -8.19 -7.49 5.89
CA ASP A 50 -9.20 -6.99 6.80
C ASP A 50 -10.35 -8.00 6.84
N ALA A 51 -10.79 -8.35 8.05
CA ALA A 51 -11.88 -9.28 8.29
C ALA A 51 -13.08 -8.59 8.96
N ASP A 52 -13.00 -7.27 9.18
CA ASP A 52 -14.10 -6.50 9.72
C ASP A 52 -15.18 -6.30 8.65
N ALA A 53 -16.45 -6.30 9.07
CA ALA A 53 -17.58 -6.25 8.15
C ALA A 53 -17.90 -4.84 7.62
N GLU A 54 -17.08 -3.84 7.96
CA GLU A 54 -17.29 -2.44 7.61
C GLU A 54 -16.80 -2.14 6.18
N ASN A 55 -17.40 -1.12 5.55
CA ASN A 55 -17.00 -0.74 4.21
C ASN A 55 -15.65 -0.02 4.21
N ILE A 56 -14.74 -0.48 3.36
CA ILE A 56 -13.41 0.08 3.16
C ILE A 56 -13.45 0.98 1.93
N GLU A 57 -13.55 2.28 2.18
CA GLU A 57 -13.61 3.30 1.13
C GLU A 57 -12.24 3.90 0.83
N LEU A 58 -11.37 3.98 1.83
CA LEU A 58 -10.07 4.62 1.77
C LEU A 58 -9.02 3.75 2.48
N VAL A 59 -7.84 3.63 1.89
CA VAL A 59 -6.74 2.89 2.52
C VAL A 59 -5.40 3.53 2.18
N GLY A 60 -4.50 3.53 3.14
CA GLY A 60 -3.10 3.84 2.94
C GLY A 60 -2.28 2.57 2.82
N PHE A 61 -1.22 2.60 2.01
CA PHE A 61 -0.26 1.50 2.05
C PHE A 61 1.16 1.97 1.78
N GLU A 62 2.10 1.32 2.45
CA GLU A 62 3.53 1.45 2.24
C GLU A 62 4.10 0.13 1.74
N ALA A 63 5.18 0.22 0.95
CA ALA A 63 5.89 -0.95 0.46
C ALA A 63 7.40 -0.75 0.53
N SER A 64 8.09 -1.70 1.16
CA SER A 64 9.54 -1.82 1.09
C SER A 64 9.89 -2.67 -0.13
N ILE A 65 10.61 -2.08 -1.09
CA ILE A 65 10.96 -2.70 -2.37
C ILE A 65 12.43 -2.49 -2.74
N THR A 66 13.04 -3.50 -3.35
CA THR A 66 14.32 -3.41 -4.03
C THR A 66 14.10 -3.47 -5.54
N LEU A 67 14.47 -2.40 -6.26
CA LEU A 67 14.33 -2.28 -7.71
C LEU A 67 15.69 -2.18 -8.41
N PRO A 68 16.27 -3.31 -8.88
CA PRO A 68 17.43 -3.26 -9.76
C PRO A 68 17.12 -2.55 -11.09
N PRO A 69 18.14 -2.13 -11.87
CA PRO A 69 17.92 -1.50 -13.16
C PRO A 69 17.04 -2.35 -14.09
N ASN A 70 16.18 -1.68 -14.85
CA ASN A 70 15.23 -2.31 -15.80
C ASN A 70 14.23 -3.26 -15.13
N THR A 71 13.88 -3.00 -13.87
CA THR A 71 12.81 -3.68 -13.15
C THR A 71 11.77 -2.69 -12.66
N ARG A 72 10.55 -3.17 -12.39
CA ARG A 72 9.51 -2.41 -11.70
C ARG A 72 8.56 -3.34 -10.96
N VAL A 73 7.77 -2.78 -10.06
CA VAL A 73 6.65 -3.48 -9.41
C VAL A 73 5.40 -2.64 -9.55
N ASP A 74 4.33 -3.27 -10.04
CA ASP A 74 3.00 -2.68 -10.12
C ASP A 74 2.15 -3.22 -8.96
N PHE A 75 1.69 -2.32 -8.09
CA PHE A 75 0.87 -2.67 -6.92
C PHE A 75 -0.61 -2.46 -7.21
N TRP A 76 -1.43 -3.38 -6.72
CA TRP A 76 -2.85 -3.39 -6.93
C TRP A 76 -3.58 -3.64 -5.61
N LEU A 77 -4.69 -2.94 -5.41
CA LEU A 77 -5.57 -3.09 -4.25
C LEU A 77 -6.97 -3.54 -4.69
N SER A 78 -7.67 -4.21 -3.80
CA SER A 78 -9.04 -4.68 -3.96
C SER A 78 -9.76 -4.54 -2.63
N ASN A 79 -11.02 -4.10 -2.63
CA ASN A 79 -11.91 -4.17 -1.46
C ASN A 79 -13.06 -5.17 -1.63
N ASN A 80 -13.01 -6.04 -2.64
CA ASN A 80 -14.03 -7.04 -2.92
C ASN A 80 -13.46 -8.45 -3.11
N GLY A 81 -12.46 -8.82 -2.32
CA GLY A 81 -11.91 -10.16 -2.31
C GLY A 81 -11.11 -10.56 -3.54
N GLY A 82 -10.66 -9.57 -4.31
CA GLY A 82 -9.89 -9.76 -5.54
C GLY A 82 -10.76 -9.97 -6.78
N ALA A 83 -12.08 -9.74 -6.69
CA ALA A 83 -12.95 -9.75 -7.86
C ALA A 83 -12.64 -8.58 -8.81
N ARG A 84 -12.20 -7.43 -8.27
CA ARG A 84 -11.70 -6.29 -9.05
C ARG A 84 -10.44 -5.70 -8.41
N TRP A 85 -9.46 -5.40 -9.25
CA TRP A 85 -8.16 -4.86 -8.83
C TRP A 85 -7.98 -3.45 -9.39
N TYR A 86 -7.46 -2.55 -8.55
CA TYR A 86 -7.16 -1.16 -8.89
C TYR A 86 -5.68 -0.88 -8.69
N LEU A 87 -5.05 -0.22 -9.66
CA LEU A 87 -3.62 0.14 -9.56
C LEU A 87 -3.44 1.21 -8.47
N ALA A 88 -2.55 0.96 -7.53
CA ALA A 88 -2.28 1.85 -6.41
C ALA A 88 -0.77 2.12 -6.30
N ARG A 89 -0.41 3.23 -5.65
CA ARG A 89 0.99 3.65 -5.46
C ARG A 89 1.34 3.68 -3.98
N PRO A 90 2.46 3.05 -3.57
CA PRO A 90 2.91 3.13 -2.18
C PRO A 90 3.08 4.59 -1.73
N GLY A 91 2.77 4.85 -0.47
CA GLY A 91 2.89 6.16 0.18
C GLY A 91 1.79 7.15 -0.14
N ARG A 92 0.74 6.74 -0.86
CA ARG A 92 -0.44 7.57 -1.15
C ARG A 92 -1.72 6.85 -0.75
N ALA A 93 -2.67 7.64 -0.23
CA ALA A 93 -4.03 7.19 0.00
C ALA A 93 -4.68 6.70 -1.30
N PHE A 94 -5.49 5.65 -1.21
CA PHE A 94 -6.25 5.12 -2.33
C PHE A 94 -7.73 5.02 -1.97
N THR A 95 -8.56 5.74 -2.72
CA THR A 95 -10.03 5.68 -2.60
C THR A 95 -10.60 4.65 -3.56
N PHE A 96 -11.35 3.68 -3.03
CA PHE A 96 -12.04 2.69 -3.86
C PHE A 96 -13.26 3.31 -4.54
N PRO A 97 -13.49 3.05 -5.84
CA PRO A 97 -14.69 3.52 -6.53
C PRO A 97 -15.93 2.64 -6.27
N THR A 98 -15.79 1.63 -5.42
CA THR A 98 -16.82 0.66 -5.05
C THR A 98 -16.79 0.47 -3.54
N THR A 99 -17.92 0.13 -2.94
CA THR A 99 -17.97 -0.31 -1.54
C THR A 99 -17.58 -1.79 -1.42
N GLY A 100 -16.98 -2.16 -0.30
CA GLY A 100 -16.60 -3.54 0.00
C GLY A 100 -15.71 -3.63 1.24
N ALA A 101 -15.67 -4.81 1.85
CA ALA A 101 -15.03 -5.05 3.15
C ALA A 101 -13.87 -6.07 3.08
N ASP A 102 -13.63 -6.70 1.93
CA ASP A 102 -12.56 -7.72 1.79
C ASP A 102 -11.35 -7.08 1.10
N LEU A 103 -10.46 -6.53 1.94
CA LEU A 103 -9.24 -5.86 1.51
C LEU A 103 -8.15 -6.85 1.14
N ARG A 104 -7.60 -6.68 -0.07
CA ARG A 104 -6.47 -7.47 -0.57
C ARG A 104 -5.51 -6.61 -1.36
N TRP A 105 -4.26 -7.04 -1.38
CA TRP A 105 -3.23 -6.48 -2.23
C TRP A 105 -2.62 -7.53 -3.17
N LYS A 106 -2.11 -7.04 -4.30
CA LYS A 106 -1.38 -7.84 -5.30
C LYS A 106 -0.19 -7.03 -5.78
N ALA A 107 0.96 -7.68 -5.93
CA ALA A 107 2.15 -7.12 -6.52
C ALA A 107 2.50 -7.89 -7.81
N GLU A 108 2.68 -7.17 -8.90
CA GLU A 108 3.14 -7.69 -10.19
C GLU A 108 4.57 -7.20 -10.44
N LEU A 109 5.50 -8.15 -10.41
CA LEU A 109 6.93 -7.90 -10.52
C LEU A 109 7.31 -8.04 -12.00
N HIS A 110 7.96 -7.03 -12.55
CA HIS A 110 8.40 -7.01 -13.94
C HIS A 110 9.91 -6.82 -14.01
N SER A 111 10.57 -7.65 -14.82
CA SER A 111 11.99 -7.48 -15.17
C SER A 111 12.19 -7.57 -16.68
N LEU A 112 12.94 -6.61 -17.22
CA LEU A 112 13.55 -6.69 -18.56
C LEU A 112 15.01 -7.12 -18.48
N SER A 113 15.53 -7.40 -17.27
CA SER A 113 16.88 -7.90 -17.05
C SER A 113 16.89 -9.43 -17.09
N PRO A 114 17.87 -10.06 -17.77
CA PRO A 114 18.01 -11.51 -17.77
C PRO A 114 18.51 -12.09 -16.43
N ALA A 115 19.08 -11.24 -15.56
CA ALA A 115 19.77 -11.69 -14.34
C ALA A 115 19.26 -11.04 -13.04
N LEU A 116 18.57 -9.90 -13.14
CA LEU A 116 18.10 -9.14 -11.98
C LEU A 116 16.58 -9.19 -11.91
N THR A 117 16.05 -9.24 -10.70
CA THR A 117 14.60 -9.31 -10.47
C THR A 117 14.24 -8.36 -9.33
N PRO A 118 13.11 -7.64 -9.40
CA PRO A 118 12.68 -6.81 -8.29
C PRO A 118 12.28 -7.69 -7.10
N ARG A 119 12.29 -7.11 -5.91
CA ARG A 119 11.88 -7.76 -4.66
C ARG A 119 10.94 -6.85 -3.89
N VAL A 120 9.96 -7.45 -3.23
CA VAL A 120 9.06 -6.77 -2.29
C VAL A 120 9.29 -7.38 -0.92
N GLU A 121 9.92 -6.63 -0.01
CA GLU A 121 10.25 -7.10 1.33
C GLU A 121 9.05 -7.06 2.29
N GLN A 122 8.23 -6.02 2.16
CA GLN A 122 7.10 -5.76 3.05
C GLN A 122 6.06 -4.92 2.32
N VAL A 123 4.80 -5.23 2.58
CA VAL A 123 3.63 -4.39 2.27
C VAL A 123 2.88 -4.20 3.57
N GLU A 124 2.57 -2.96 3.90
CA GLU A 124 1.83 -2.58 5.09
C GLU A 124 0.63 -1.76 4.65
N LEU A 125 -0.57 -2.16 5.11
CA LEU A 125 -1.80 -1.42 4.90
C LEU A 125 -2.25 -0.85 6.24
N PHE A 126 -2.77 0.35 6.20
CA PHE A 126 -3.29 1.05 7.36
C PHE A 126 -4.53 1.82 6.98
N ASN A 127 -5.42 1.97 7.95
CA ASN A 127 -6.60 2.79 7.76
C ASN A 127 -6.19 4.26 7.68
N ILE A 128 -6.84 5.01 6.79
CA ILE A 128 -6.66 6.46 6.71
C ILE A 128 -7.92 7.09 7.26
N ILE A 129 -7.73 7.95 8.25
CA ILE A 129 -8.79 8.77 8.82
C ILE A 129 -8.55 10.19 8.32
N PRO A 130 -9.35 10.71 7.37
CA PRO A 130 -9.20 12.08 6.91
C PRO A 130 -9.28 13.05 8.08
N GLY A 131 -8.30 13.93 8.20
CA GLY A 131 -8.20 14.91 9.28
C GLY A 131 -7.47 14.44 10.54
N ASP A 132 -7.10 13.15 10.67
CA ASP A 132 -6.21 12.66 11.72
C ASP A 132 -4.76 13.00 11.33
N MET A 133 -4.26 14.14 11.76
CA MET A 133 -2.95 14.65 11.34
C MET A 133 -1.81 14.09 12.17
N ASN A 134 -2.10 13.65 13.40
CA ASN A 134 -1.11 13.16 14.35
C ASN A 134 -0.98 11.61 14.38
N ILE A 135 -1.84 10.90 13.63
CA ILE A 135 -1.92 9.45 13.44
C ILE A 135 -2.21 8.71 14.76
N ASP A 136 -3.13 9.24 15.57
CA ASP A 136 -3.57 8.59 16.80
C ASP A 136 -4.91 7.85 16.67
N SER A 137 -5.43 7.77 15.44
CA SER A 137 -6.70 7.14 15.07
C SER A 137 -7.95 7.95 15.47
N PHE A 138 -7.80 9.21 15.88
CA PHE A 138 -8.89 10.12 16.17
C PHE A 138 -8.76 11.41 15.37
N VAL A 139 -9.89 12.11 15.22
CA VAL A 139 -9.90 13.48 14.67
C VAL A 139 -10.29 14.42 15.79
N ASP A 140 -9.31 15.12 16.36
CA ASP A 140 -9.48 15.94 17.54
C ASP A 140 -8.66 17.25 17.53
N MET A 141 -8.63 17.94 18.68
CA MET A 141 -7.99 19.23 18.82
C MET A 141 -6.46 19.17 18.62
N GLU A 142 -5.82 18.02 18.87
CA GLU A 142 -4.41 17.82 18.59
C GLU A 142 -4.13 17.89 17.08
N ASP A 143 -5.03 17.37 16.25
CA ASP A 143 -4.91 17.46 14.79
C ASP A 143 -5.05 18.88 14.30
N LEU A 144 -6.00 19.62 14.87
CA LEU A 144 -6.18 21.04 14.57
C LEU A 144 -4.93 21.83 14.96
N LEU A 145 -4.39 21.57 16.16
CA LEU A 145 -3.20 22.25 16.65
C LEU A 145 -1.98 21.95 15.76
N LEU A 146 -1.78 20.69 15.37
CA LEU A 146 -0.69 20.29 14.47
C LEU A 146 -0.83 20.96 13.10
N THR A 147 -2.06 21.01 12.55
CA THR A 147 -2.38 21.70 11.30
C THR A 147 -2.00 23.18 11.37
N LEU A 148 -2.45 23.89 12.41
CA LEU A 148 -2.15 25.31 12.58
C LEU A 148 -0.65 25.58 12.82
N GLN A 149 0.05 24.69 13.53
CA GLN A 149 1.50 24.78 13.72
C GLN A 149 2.24 24.68 12.38
N ILE A 150 1.83 23.76 11.52
CA ILE A 150 2.40 23.58 10.18
C ILE A 150 2.12 24.79 9.30
N MET A 151 0.87 25.29 9.31
CA MET A 151 0.49 26.50 8.56
C MET A 151 1.28 27.74 8.98
N THR A 152 1.65 27.84 10.26
CA THR A 152 2.42 28.98 10.78
C THR A 152 3.94 28.80 10.64
N GLY A 153 4.40 27.67 10.08
CA GLY A 153 5.82 27.35 9.95
C GLY A 153 6.53 27.12 11.29
N LYS A 154 5.78 26.98 12.38
CA LYS A 154 6.32 26.73 13.71
C LYS A 154 6.53 25.24 13.83
N GLY A 155 7.78 24.80 13.71
CA GLY A 155 8.14 23.37 13.76
C GLY A 155 7.50 22.67 14.96
N SER A 156 6.61 21.73 14.70
CA SER A 156 5.84 20.99 15.71
C SER A 156 6.65 19.86 16.36
N GLY A 157 7.84 19.52 15.84
CA GLY A 157 8.59 18.33 16.22
C GLY A 157 7.92 17.00 15.83
N ARG A 158 6.63 17.03 15.49
CA ARG A 158 5.80 15.91 15.01
C ARG A 158 5.69 15.99 13.48
N LYS A 159 5.88 14.87 12.78
CA LYS A 159 5.60 14.80 11.34
C LYS A 159 4.09 14.67 11.16
N ALA A 160 3.47 15.62 10.47
CA ALA A 160 2.10 15.41 10.01
C ALA A 160 2.04 14.39 8.88
N SER A 161 0.95 13.65 8.84
CA SER A 161 0.64 12.76 7.73
C SER A 161 0.01 13.55 6.58
N LEU A 162 0.74 13.69 5.47
CA LEU A 162 0.12 14.14 4.21
C LEU A 162 -0.85 13.10 3.64
N GLN A 163 -0.77 11.84 4.11
CA GLN A 163 -1.66 10.77 3.67
C GLN A 163 -3.07 10.93 4.27
N ASN A 164 -3.19 11.66 5.37
CA ASN A 164 -4.45 11.94 6.05
C ASN A 164 -5.01 13.33 5.71
N GLU A 165 -4.44 13.99 4.70
CA GLU A 165 -5.00 15.24 4.20
C GLU A 165 -6.40 15.01 3.63
N VAL A 166 -7.23 16.04 3.71
CA VAL A 166 -8.66 15.91 3.39
C VAL A 166 -8.91 15.99 1.88
N TYR A 167 -8.06 16.70 1.13
CA TYR A 167 -8.34 17.07 -0.26
C TYR A 167 -7.35 16.53 -1.31
N ASP A 168 -6.30 15.80 -0.90
CA ASP A 168 -5.24 15.19 -1.75
C ASP A 168 -4.63 16.17 -2.79
N ASP A 169 -4.53 17.46 -2.43
CA ASP A 169 -3.84 18.54 -3.12
C ASP A 169 -2.34 18.65 -2.75
N GLY A 170 -1.89 17.88 -1.77
CA GLY A 170 -0.49 17.78 -1.33
C GLY A 170 -0.07 18.89 -0.38
N LYS A 171 -1.02 19.58 0.27
CA LYS A 171 -0.76 20.69 1.19
C LYS A 171 -1.60 20.57 2.45
N ILE A 172 -1.01 21.03 3.55
CA ILE A 172 -1.73 21.25 4.81
C ILE A 172 -2.05 22.75 4.88
N SER A 173 -3.33 23.08 4.86
CA SER A 173 -3.85 24.44 4.70
C SER A 173 -5.00 24.74 5.66
N ALA A 174 -5.59 25.92 5.52
CA ALA A 174 -6.78 26.32 6.29
C ALA A 174 -8.00 25.44 6.00
N GLN A 175 -8.03 24.74 4.85
CA GLN A 175 -9.13 23.85 4.49
C GLN A 175 -9.13 22.59 5.37
N GLU A 176 -7.96 22.01 5.64
CA GLU A 176 -7.79 20.91 6.59
C GLU A 176 -8.21 21.33 7.99
N ALA A 177 -7.77 22.52 8.43
CA ALA A 177 -8.14 23.06 9.74
C ALA A 177 -9.66 23.24 9.88
N LEU A 178 -10.33 23.73 8.82
CA LEU A 178 -11.77 23.89 8.80
C LEU A 178 -12.50 22.55 8.87
N PHE A 179 -12.04 21.55 8.10
CA PHE A 179 -12.61 20.21 8.13
C PHE A 179 -12.48 19.56 9.51
N ILE A 180 -11.30 19.64 10.12
CA ILE A 180 -11.06 19.12 11.47
C ILE A 180 -11.97 19.82 12.48
N MET A 181 -12.10 21.15 12.41
CA MET A 181 -13.02 21.91 13.27
C MET A 181 -14.48 21.46 13.13
N GLN A 182 -14.96 21.23 11.90
CA GLN A 182 -16.32 20.74 11.65
C GLN A 182 -16.53 19.34 12.22
N LYS A 183 -15.54 18.45 12.06
CA LYS A 183 -15.58 17.10 12.64
C LYS A 183 -15.65 17.13 14.16
N ILE A 184 -14.87 18.00 14.81
CA ILE A 184 -14.88 18.15 16.27
C ILE A 184 -16.19 18.77 16.77
N SER A 185 -16.79 19.70 16.03
CA SER A 185 -18.04 20.36 16.45
C SER A 185 -19.28 19.48 16.33
N GLY A 186 -19.16 18.32 15.67
CA GLY A 186 -20.29 17.40 15.45
C GLY A 186 -21.25 17.85 14.33
N ASP A 187 -20.85 18.86 13.55
CA ASP A 187 -21.58 19.27 12.35
C ASP A 187 -21.10 18.42 11.16
N SER A 188 -21.56 17.17 11.09
CA SER A 188 -21.32 16.24 9.98
C SER A 188 -22.55 16.03 9.12
#